data_AF-A0A812EMX4-F1
#
_entry.id   AF-A0A812EMX4-F1
#
_cell.length_a   1.000
_cell.length_b   1.000
_cell.length_c   1.000
_cell.angle_alpha   90.00
_cell.angle_beta   90.00
_cell.angle_gamma   90.00
#
_symmetry.space_group_name_H-M   'P 1'
#
loop_
_entity.id
_entity.type
_entity.pdbx_description
1 polymer ?
#
loop_
_entity_poly.entity_id
_entity_poly.type
_entity_poly.pdbx_seq_one_letter_code
_entity_poly.pdbx_strand_id
1 'polypeptide(L)'
;MGNHIATINKSKHKEHKILEFYKDRIPIKPGGETIEDILKQWHGKYKLLEEHDGYMQWLFPSRKQKRNPNVGILTAYEAKEIRNTIILKNRAYRAFLMMLDFYGMEMVGKNEFQLKSKWLERLDDLNRYKHNFKRITRILKALRAFGYKVLMYHWLRFLAQLIYRDGKLIVASHSFQNYWVKTLGRKYRKKLLRYRQELSSKKFPS
;
A
#
# COMPACT_ATOMS: atom_id res chain seq x y z
N MET A 1 -9.78 -56.62 -19.26
CA MET A 1 -9.00 -56.46 -18.01
C MET A 1 -8.62 -55.00 -17.90
N GLY A 2 -9.18 -54.31 -16.90
CA GLY A 2 -9.25 -52.85 -16.85
C GLY A 2 -7.91 -52.19 -16.53
N ASN A 3 -7.55 -51.19 -17.34
CA ASN A 3 -6.48 -50.26 -17.03
C ASN A 3 -6.90 -49.34 -15.89
N HIS A 4 -6.40 -49.61 -14.69
CA HIS A 4 -6.41 -48.67 -13.57
C HIS A 4 -5.47 -47.50 -13.90
N ILE A 5 -5.97 -46.52 -14.65
CA ILE A 5 -5.38 -45.20 -14.71
C ILE A 5 -5.61 -44.58 -13.33
N ALA A 6 -4.53 -44.45 -12.57
CA ALA A 6 -4.49 -43.70 -11.33
C ALA A 6 -5.09 -42.32 -11.55
N THR A 7 -6.28 -42.10 -10.98
CA THR A 7 -6.91 -40.79 -10.87
C THR A 7 -6.05 -39.96 -9.92
N ILE A 8 -4.99 -39.36 -10.45
CA ILE A 8 -4.17 -38.40 -9.70
C ILE A 8 -5.10 -37.27 -9.28
N ASN A 9 -5.31 -37.22 -7.97
CA ASN A 9 -5.93 -36.15 -7.21
C ASN A 9 -5.59 -34.78 -7.81
N LYS A 10 -6.46 -34.24 -8.67
CA LYS A 10 -6.55 -32.79 -8.92
C LYS A 10 -7.21 -32.16 -7.70
N SER A 11 -6.54 -32.22 -6.55
CA SER A 11 -6.87 -31.34 -5.45
C SER A 11 -6.57 -29.92 -5.94
N LYS A 12 -7.60 -29.08 -5.87
CA LYS A 12 -7.58 -27.67 -6.28
C LYS A 12 -6.57 -26.89 -5.44
N HIS A 13 -5.29 -26.94 -5.77
CA HIS A 13 -4.31 -25.97 -5.29
C HIS A 13 -4.68 -24.63 -5.92
N LYS A 14 -5.45 -23.82 -5.17
CA LYS A 14 -5.64 -22.41 -5.48
C LYS A 14 -4.26 -21.78 -5.37
N GLU A 15 -3.57 -21.60 -6.50
CA GLU A 15 -2.19 -21.12 -6.54
C GLU A 15 -2.10 -19.80 -5.75
N HIS A 16 -1.39 -19.85 -4.62
CA HIS A 16 -1.23 -18.71 -3.71
C HIS A 16 -0.18 -17.74 -4.25
N LYS A 17 -0.44 -17.19 -5.45
CA LYS A 17 0.50 -16.37 -6.22
C LYS A 17 1.04 -15.20 -5.42
N ILE A 18 0.21 -14.57 -4.58
CA ILE A 18 0.67 -13.45 -3.76
C ILE A 18 1.68 -13.94 -2.73
N LEU A 19 1.41 -15.07 -2.07
CA LEU A 19 2.35 -15.63 -1.10
C LEU A 19 3.65 -16.10 -1.77
N GLU A 20 3.58 -16.75 -2.94
CA GLU A 20 4.78 -17.17 -3.66
C GLU A 20 5.61 -15.97 -4.15
N PHE A 21 4.96 -14.88 -4.61
CA PHE A 21 5.65 -13.62 -4.91
C PHE A 21 6.30 -13.03 -3.65
N TYR A 22 5.56 -12.97 -2.54
CA TYR A 22 6.10 -12.46 -1.28
C TYR A 22 7.23 -13.32 -0.72
N LYS A 23 7.26 -14.63 -1.02
CA LYS A 23 8.36 -15.55 -0.72
C LYS A 23 9.55 -15.39 -1.66
N ASP A 24 9.46 -14.50 -2.66
CA ASP A 24 10.49 -14.25 -3.67
C ASP A 24 10.70 -15.42 -4.64
N ARG A 25 9.67 -16.24 -4.86
CA ARG A 25 9.75 -17.46 -5.70
C ARG A 25 9.23 -17.28 -7.11
N ILE A 26 8.37 -16.28 -7.32
CA ILE A 26 7.85 -15.95 -8.63
C ILE A 26 8.00 -14.44 -8.85
N PRO A 27 8.26 -14.00 -10.09
CA PRO A 27 8.31 -12.60 -10.43
C PRO A 27 6.92 -12.00 -10.66
N ILE A 28 6.84 -10.67 -10.69
CA ILE A 28 5.67 -9.99 -11.23
C ILE A 28 5.50 -10.33 -12.71
N LYS A 29 4.25 -10.43 -13.18
CA LYS A 29 3.96 -10.52 -14.61
C LYS A 29 3.20 -9.28 -15.09
N PRO A 30 3.56 -8.72 -16.26
CA PRO A 30 4.57 -9.19 -17.23
C PRO A 30 6.03 -8.75 -16.95
N GLY A 31 6.30 -7.94 -15.91
CA GLY A 31 7.61 -7.28 -15.72
C GLY A 31 8.82 -8.20 -15.51
N GLY A 32 8.64 -9.37 -14.90
CA GLY A 32 9.71 -10.35 -14.72
C GLY A 32 10.57 -10.14 -13.46
N GLU A 33 10.37 -9.07 -12.69
CA GLU A 33 11.13 -8.81 -11.46
C GLU A 33 10.54 -9.51 -10.22
N THR A 34 11.40 -10.04 -9.35
CA THR A 34 10.98 -10.56 -8.05
C THR A 34 10.70 -9.43 -7.04
N ILE A 35 10.16 -9.76 -5.87
CA ILE A 35 9.93 -8.74 -4.84
C ILE A 35 11.26 -8.16 -4.36
N GLU A 36 12.32 -8.97 -4.23
CA GLU A 36 13.63 -8.46 -3.84
C GLU A 36 14.29 -7.61 -4.93
N ASP A 37 14.12 -7.96 -6.21
CA ASP A 37 14.61 -7.13 -7.31
C ASP A 37 13.99 -5.74 -7.28
N ILE A 38 12.66 -5.67 -7.16
CA ILE A 38 11.93 -4.41 -7.05
C ILE A 38 12.44 -3.62 -5.84
N LEU A 39 12.47 -4.24 -4.65
CA LEU A 39 12.84 -3.56 -3.42
C LEU A 39 14.30 -3.09 -3.36
N LYS A 40 15.21 -3.75 -4.10
CA LYS A 40 16.63 -3.36 -4.18
C LYS A 40 16.86 -2.30 -5.25
N GLN A 41 16.18 -2.40 -6.39
CA GLN A 41 16.57 -1.67 -7.59
C GLN A 41 15.64 -0.50 -7.93
N TRP A 42 14.42 -0.43 -7.38
CA TRP A 42 13.42 0.56 -7.82
C TRP A 42 13.29 1.77 -6.89
N HIS A 43 13.92 1.74 -5.71
CA HIS A 43 13.96 2.90 -4.82
C HIS A 43 14.59 4.10 -5.51
N GLY A 44 13.94 5.27 -5.45
CA GLY A 44 14.37 6.48 -6.17
C GLY A 44 14.11 6.49 -7.69
N LYS A 45 13.63 5.40 -8.30
CA LYS A 45 13.32 5.35 -9.75
C LYS A 45 11.90 5.86 -10.02
N TYR A 46 11.67 7.16 -9.83
CA TYR A 46 10.31 7.74 -9.87
C TYR A 46 9.60 7.60 -11.21
N LYS A 47 10.31 7.77 -12.33
CA LYS A 47 9.75 7.57 -13.67
C LYS A 47 9.21 6.14 -13.85
N LEU A 48 9.99 5.14 -13.44
CA LEU A 48 9.60 3.72 -13.47
C LEU A 48 8.37 3.44 -12.60
N LEU A 49 8.33 4.01 -11.39
CA LEU A 49 7.22 3.84 -10.46
C LEU A 49 5.92 4.52 -10.95
N GLU A 50 6.03 5.57 -11.75
CA GLU A 50 4.88 6.27 -12.32
C GLU A 50 4.33 5.57 -13.56
N GLU A 51 5.19 5.13 -14.48
CA GLU A 51 4.81 4.53 -15.77
C GLU A 51 4.08 3.18 -15.65
N HIS A 52 4.34 2.40 -14.60
CA HIS A 52 3.81 1.04 -14.48
C HIS A 52 2.84 0.86 -13.30
N ASP A 53 1.57 0.57 -13.56
CA ASP A 53 0.60 0.26 -12.48
C ASP A 53 0.58 -1.22 -12.05
N GLY A 54 1.25 -2.10 -12.80
CA GLY A 54 1.22 -3.56 -12.61
C GLY A 54 1.78 -3.99 -11.27
N TYR A 55 2.95 -3.46 -10.89
CA TYR A 55 3.66 -3.82 -9.66
C TYR A 55 2.82 -3.53 -8.40
N MET A 56 2.02 -2.45 -8.42
CA MET A 56 1.18 -2.05 -7.30
C MET A 56 0.18 -3.14 -6.89
N GLN A 57 -0.22 -4.00 -7.83
CA GLN A 57 -1.14 -5.09 -7.54
C GLN A 57 -0.47 -6.27 -6.83
N TRP A 58 0.83 -6.47 -7.08
CA TRP A 58 1.66 -7.50 -6.46
C TRP A 58 2.18 -7.05 -5.09
N LEU A 59 2.76 -5.85 -5.01
CA LEU A 59 3.23 -5.27 -3.74
C LEU A 59 2.08 -5.00 -2.77
N PHE A 60 0.95 -4.49 -3.26
CA PHE A 60 -0.21 -4.12 -2.43
C PHE A 60 -1.49 -4.81 -2.93
N PRO A 61 -1.62 -6.13 -2.71
CA PRO A 61 -2.73 -6.90 -3.23
C PRO A 61 -4.02 -6.62 -2.45
N SER A 62 -5.16 -6.87 -3.10
CA SER A 62 -6.49 -6.58 -2.56
C SER A 62 -7.29 -7.86 -2.41
N ARG A 63 -8.18 -7.90 -1.42
CA ARG A 63 -9.16 -9.00 -1.22
C ARG A 63 -10.36 -8.94 -2.17
N LYS A 64 -10.50 -7.85 -2.93
CA LYS A 64 -11.52 -7.70 -3.98
C LYS A 64 -10.90 -7.99 -5.34
N GLN A 65 -11.64 -8.71 -6.18
CA GLN A 65 -11.26 -9.09 -7.54
C GLN A 65 -10.91 -7.86 -8.39
N LYS A 66 -9.90 -8.01 -9.26
CA LYS A 66 -9.44 -6.97 -10.19
C LYS A 66 -9.52 -7.48 -11.63
N ARG A 67 -9.58 -6.54 -12.57
CA ARG A 67 -9.57 -6.78 -14.03
C ARG A 67 -8.27 -7.42 -14.57
N ASN A 68 -7.20 -7.51 -13.78
CA ASN A 68 -5.93 -8.09 -14.24
C ASN A 68 -5.88 -9.59 -13.92
N PRO A 69 -6.01 -10.49 -14.91
CA PRO A 69 -6.01 -11.94 -14.69
C PRO A 69 -4.65 -12.46 -14.21
N ASN A 70 -3.57 -11.71 -14.41
CA ASN A 70 -2.22 -12.11 -14.04
C ASN A 70 -1.98 -12.04 -12.53
N VAL A 71 -2.81 -11.29 -11.78
CA VAL A 71 -2.65 -11.08 -10.34
C VAL A 71 -3.78 -11.72 -9.58
N GLY A 72 -3.44 -12.66 -8.71
CA GLY A 72 -4.39 -13.29 -7.80
C GLY A 72 -5.03 -12.29 -6.82
N ILE A 73 -6.18 -12.66 -6.26
CA ILE A 73 -6.80 -11.94 -5.14
C ILE A 73 -6.05 -12.31 -3.86
N LEU A 74 -5.80 -11.33 -2.97
CA LEU A 74 -5.25 -11.64 -1.64
C LEU A 74 -6.26 -12.47 -0.84
N THR A 75 -5.93 -13.75 -0.64
CA THR A 75 -6.75 -14.67 0.15
C THR A 75 -6.61 -14.44 1.66
N ALA A 76 -7.50 -15.04 2.45
CA ALA A 76 -7.39 -15.02 3.91
C ALA A 76 -6.11 -15.69 4.41
N TYR A 77 -5.75 -16.82 3.79
CA TYR A 77 -4.56 -17.59 4.09
C TYR A 77 -3.29 -16.79 3.81
N GLU A 78 -3.10 -16.28 2.58
CA GLU A 78 -1.91 -15.50 2.22
C GLU A 78 -1.73 -14.26 3.13
N ALA A 79 -2.83 -13.57 3.47
CA ALA A 79 -2.78 -12.43 4.38
C ALA A 79 -2.38 -12.81 5.82
N LYS A 80 -2.70 -14.03 6.26
CA LYS A 80 -2.29 -14.57 7.56
C LYS A 80 -0.80 -14.93 7.52
N GLU A 81 -0.35 -15.64 6.49
CA GLU A 81 1.05 -16.04 6.31
C GLU A 81 1.99 -14.84 6.23
N ILE A 82 1.66 -13.84 5.40
CA ILE A 82 2.47 -12.61 5.28
C ILE A 82 2.51 -11.83 6.60
N ARG A 83 1.40 -11.78 7.34
CA ARG A 83 1.33 -11.07 8.62
C ARG A 83 2.16 -11.72 9.71
N ASN A 84 2.21 -13.04 9.73
CA ASN A 84 2.83 -13.83 10.79
C ASN A 84 4.29 -14.19 10.51
N THR A 85 4.75 -14.03 9.26
CA THR A 85 6.14 -14.28 8.89
C THR A 85 6.92 -12.97 8.83
N ILE A 86 7.92 -12.81 9.70
CA ILE A 86 8.67 -11.54 9.85
C ILE A 86 9.28 -11.05 8.53
N ILE A 87 9.89 -11.94 7.74
CA ILE A 87 10.54 -11.60 6.47
C ILE A 87 9.51 -11.09 5.45
N LEU A 88 8.39 -11.81 5.28
CA LEU A 88 7.34 -11.43 4.32
C LEU A 88 6.68 -10.11 4.70
N LYS A 89 6.42 -9.93 6.00
CA LYS A 89 5.87 -8.69 6.55
C LYS A 89 6.83 -7.52 6.29
N ASN A 90 8.13 -7.73 6.52
CA ASN A 90 9.16 -6.72 6.28
C ASN A 90 9.26 -6.31 4.80
N ARG A 91 9.04 -7.24 3.86
CA ARG A 91 8.96 -6.89 2.42
C ARG A 91 7.82 -5.91 2.13
N ALA A 92 6.64 -6.09 2.74
CA ALA A 92 5.54 -5.11 2.63
C ALA A 92 5.92 -3.74 3.23
N TYR A 93 6.69 -3.73 4.32
CA TYR A 93 7.17 -2.50 4.95
C TYR A 93 8.18 -1.77 4.06
N ARG A 94 9.17 -2.48 3.49
CA ARG A 94 10.13 -1.90 2.52
C ARG A 94 9.43 -1.35 1.28
N ALA A 95 8.42 -2.07 0.75
CA ALA A 95 7.60 -1.59 -0.35
C ALA A 95 6.87 -0.29 0.02
N PHE A 96 6.35 -0.20 1.26
CA PHE A 96 5.71 1.01 1.76
C PHE A 96 6.70 2.19 1.84
N LEU A 97 7.91 1.98 2.36
CA LEU A 97 8.93 3.03 2.42
C LEU A 97 9.32 3.53 1.02
N MET A 98 9.46 2.63 0.05
CA MET A 98 9.71 3.00 -1.36
C MET A 98 8.57 3.88 -1.92
N MET A 99 7.31 3.56 -1.59
CA MET A 99 6.18 4.39 -2.01
C MET A 99 6.10 5.72 -1.25
N LEU A 100 6.53 5.79 0.01
CA LEU A 100 6.65 7.08 0.71
C LEU A 100 7.65 7.98 0.01
N ASP A 101 8.84 7.45 -0.31
CA ASP A 101 9.88 8.17 -1.03
C ASP A 101 9.36 8.73 -2.36
N PHE A 102 8.64 7.88 -3.12
CA PHE A 102 7.99 8.28 -4.36
C PHE A 102 7.00 9.45 -4.18
N TYR A 103 6.30 9.53 -3.04
CA TYR A 103 5.39 10.61 -2.71
C TYR A 103 6.07 11.84 -2.06
N GLY A 104 7.40 11.89 -2.01
CA GLY A 104 8.15 12.99 -1.37
C GLY A 104 8.08 12.97 0.16
N MET A 105 7.80 11.81 0.74
CA MET A 105 7.65 11.61 2.19
C MET A 105 8.71 10.63 2.70
N GLU A 106 9.02 10.71 3.99
CA GLU A 106 9.88 9.74 4.66
C GLU A 106 9.44 9.48 6.09
N MET A 107 10.03 8.43 6.68
CA MET A 107 9.95 8.17 8.11
C MET A 107 11.25 8.54 8.79
N VAL A 108 11.19 9.44 9.77
CA VAL A 108 12.35 9.85 10.59
C VAL A 108 12.44 9.11 11.93
N GLY A 109 11.44 8.28 12.21
CA GLY A 109 11.33 7.54 13.45
C GLY A 109 10.21 6.52 13.39
N LYS A 110 9.93 5.88 14.52
CA LYS A 110 8.92 4.82 14.60
C LYS A 110 7.52 5.41 14.48
N ASN A 111 6.94 5.30 13.28
CA ASN A 111 5.63 5.88 12.92
C ASN A 111 5.61 7.42 12.95
N GLU A 112 6.75 8.04 12.67
CA GLU A 112 6.89 9.48 12.55
C GLU A 112 7.22 9.80 11.09
N PHE A 113 6.49 10.76 10.52
CA PHE A 113 6.50 11.05 9.09
C PHE A 113 6.77 12.53 8.85
N GLN A 114 7.52 12.82 7.79
CA GLN A 114 7.75 14.18 7.31
C GLN A 114 7.83 14.21 5.79
N LEU A 115 7.88 15.43 5.23
CA LEU A 115 8.25 15.66 3.84
C LEU A 115 9.78 15.60 3.71
N LYS A 116 10.30 14.94 2.66
CA LYS A 116 11.75 14.85 2.40
C LYS A 116 12.36 16.18 1.98
N SER A 117 13.68 16.31 2.03
CA SER A 117 14.37 17.37 1.28
C SER A 117 13.99 17.31 -0.21
N LYS A 118 13.69 18.45 -0.84
CA LYS A 118 13.22 18.55 -2.24
C LYS A 118 11.88 17.84 -2.51
N TRP A 119 11.00 17.77 -1.50
CA TRP A 119 9.66 17.17 -1.62
C TRP A 119 8.75 17.82 -2.67
N LEU A 120 8.99 19.10 -3.03
CA LEU A 120 8.05 19.94 -3.78
C LEU A 120 7.58 19.26 -5.07
N GLU A 121 8.52 18.82 -5.90
CA GLU A 121 8.21 18.17 -7.18
C GLU A 121 7.38 16.89 -7.01
N ARG A 122 7.72 16.06 -5.99
CA ARG A 122 7.03 14.80 -5.73
C ARG A 122 5.62 15.01 -5.15
N LEU A 123 5.46 16.01 -4.28
CA LEU A 123 4.15 16.35 -3.72
C LEU A 123 3.26 17.01 -4.78
N ASP A 124 3.82 17.82 -5.67
CA ASP A 124 3.10 18.40 -6.81
C ASP A 124 2.62 17.33 -7.78
N ASP A 125 3.45 16.33 -8.08
CA ASP A 125 3.03 15.16 -8.85
C ASP A 125 1.89 14.40 -8.15
N LEU A 126 1.98 14.20 -6.83
CA LEU A 126 0.91 13.57 -6.06
C LEU A 126 -0.40 14.39 -6.13
N ASN A 127 -0.31 15.72 -6.11
CA ASN A 127 -1.47 16.61 -6.27
C ASN A 127 -2.06 16.54 -7.68
N ARG A 128 -1.21 16.47 -8.71
CA ARG A 128 -1.59 16.45 -10.13
C ARG A 128 -2.24 15.13 -10.53
N TYR A 129 -1.64 14.00 -10.14
CA TYR A 129 -1.98 12.69 -10.66
C TYR A 129 -2.93 11.92 -9.75
N LYS A 130 -4.24 12.13 -9.91
CA LYS A 130 -5.32 11.54 -9.08
C LYS A 130 -5.28 10.00 -8.96
N HIS A 131 -4.66 9.29 -9.89
CA HIS A 131 -4.52 7.83 -9.79
C HIS A 131 -3.65 7.43 -8.58
N ASN A 132 -2.72 8.28 -8.14
CA ASN A 132 -1.93 8.07 -6.94
C ASN A 132 -2.80 7.98 -5.66
N PHE A 133 -3.96 8.64 -5.61
CA PHE A 133 -4.89 8.47 -4.49
C PHE A 133 -5.53 7.08 -4.42
N LYS A 134 -5.70 6.43 -5.59
CA LYS A 134 -6.13 5.02 -5.68
C LYS A 134 -4.98 4.09 -5.27
N ARG A 135 -3.73 4.42 -5.62
CA ARG A 135 -2.53 3.71 -5.15
C ARG A 135 -2.40 3.78 -3.62
N ILE A 136 -2.53 4.96 -3.00
CA ILE A 136 -2.56 5.13 -1.53
C ILE A 136 -3.67 4.30 -0.89
N THR A 137 -4.89 4.33 -1.45
CA THR A 137 -6.00 3.49 -0.94
C THR A 137 -5.65 2.00 -0.95
N ARG A 138 -4.95 1.55 -2.00
CA ARG A 138 -4.51 0.16 -2.14
C ARG A 138 -3.43 -0.21 -1.13
N ILE A 139 -2.43 0.65 -0.95
CA ILE A 139 -1.38 0.51 0.08
C ILE A 139 -2.03 0.36 1.46
N LEU A 140 -2.93 1.27 1.84
CA LEU A 140 -3.63 1.24 3.13
C LEU A 140 -4.42 -0.07 3.34
N LYS A 141 -5.10 -0.57 2.32
CA LYS A 141 -5.85 -1.85 2.41
C LYS A 141 -4.91 -3.04 2.61
N ALA A 142 -3.79 -3.09 1.90
CA ALA A 142 -2.79 -4.14 2.04
C ALA A 142 -2.10 -4.09 3.41
N LEU A 143 -1.63 -2.92 3.85
CA LEU A 143 -1.04 -2.70 5.17
C LEU A 143 -1.98 -3.15 6.30
N ARG A 144 -3.28 -2.88 6.18
CA ARG A 144 -4.27 -3.38 7.15
C ARG A 144 -4.29 -4.90 7.20
N ALA A 145 -4.32 -5.55 6.03
CA ALA A 145 -4.36 -7.01 5.93
C ALA A 145 -3.08 -7.66 6.50
N PHE A 146 -1.94 -6.98 6.38
CA PHE A 146 -0.64 -7.43 6.90
C PHE A 146 -0.37 -7.00 8.35
N GLY A 147 -1.32 -6.34 9.01
CA GLY A 147 -1.24 -6.04 10.45
C GLY A 147 -0.59 -4.71 10.83
N TYR A 148 -0.33 -3.80 9.88
CA TYR A 148 0.29 -2.49 10.10
C TYR A 148 -0.70 -1.40 10.56
N LYS A 149 -1.62 -1.74 11.47
CA LYS A 149 -2.72 -0.83 11.89
C LYS A 149 -2.22 0.46 12.54
N VAL A 150 -1.15 0.38 13.34
CA VAL A 150 -0.54 1.55 14.01
C VAL A 150 0.13 2.46 12.98
N LEU A 151 1.00 1.89 12.15
CA LEU A 151 1.68 2.61 11.06
C LEU A 151 0.69 3.38 10.17
N MET A 152 -0.39 2.73 9.73
CA MET A 152 -1.43 3.37 8.94
C MET A 152 -2.09 4.56 9.65
N TYR A 153 -2.37 4.43 10.95
CA TYR A 153 -3.00 5.51 11.72
C TYR A 153 -2.09 6.74 11.75
N HIS A 154 -0.79 6.55 12.02
CA HIS A 154 0.17 7.66 12.06
C HIS A 154 0.43 8.27 10.69
N TRP A 155 0.52 7.47 9.63
CA TRP A 155 0.65 7.99 8.27
C TRP A 155 -0.58 8.82 7.88
N LEU A 156 -1.79 8.33 8.18
CA LEU A 156 -3.01 9.10 7.92
C LEU A 156 -3.12 10.35 8.80
N ARG A 157 -2.58 10.34 10.02
CA ARG A 157 -2.49 11.53 10.86
C ARG A 157 -1.60 12.59 10.21
N PHE A 158 -0.46 12.18 9.65
CA PHE A 158 0.43 13.07 8.89
C PHE A 158 -0.24 13.61 7.62
N LEU A 159 -0.88 12.75 6.82
CA LEU A 159 -1.64 13.20 5.65
C LEU A 159 -2.75 14.18 6.02
N ALA A 160 -3.41 14.00 7.18
CA ALA A 160 -4.40 14.96 7.67
C ALA A 160 -3.79 16.34 7.95
N GLN A 161 -2.57 16.41 8.47
CA GLN A 161 -1.87 17.69 8.66
C GLN A 161 -1.60 18.37 7.32
N LEU A 162 -1.06 17.64 6.35
CA LEU A 162 -0.78 18.16 5.00
C LEU A 162 -2.05 18.67 4.30
N ILE A 163 -3.19 18.03 4.51
CA ILE A 163 -4.46 18.40 3.89
C ILE A 163 -5.12 19.58 4.61
N TYR A 164 -5.29 19.49 5.93
CA TYR A 164 -6.20 20.36 6.68
C TYR A 164 -5.52 21.51 7.41
N ARG A 165 -4.24 21.35 7.78
CA ARG A 165 -3.46 22.40 8.44
C ARG A 165 -2.59 23.14 7.44
N ASP A 166 -1.80 22.39 6.66
CA ASP A 166 -0.74 22.98 5.85
C ASP A 166 -1.20 23.35 4.43
N GLY A 167 -2.37 22.87 4.00
CA GLY A 167 -2.94 23.12 2.67
C GLY A 167 -2.19 22.47 1.49
N LYS A 168 -1.05 21.81 1.74
CA LYS A 168 -0.13 21.25 0.73
C LYS A 168 -0.69 20.05 -0.06
N LEU A 169 -1.75 19.40 0.43
CA LEU A 169 -2.38 18.25 -0.22
C LEU A 169 -3.91 18.38 -0.29
N ILE A 170 -4.44 19.60 -0.40
CA ILE A 170 -5.89 19.87 -0.28
C ILE A 170 -6.75 19.06 -1.26
N VAL A 171 -6.26 18.81 -2.48
CA VAL A 171 -6.95 18.02 -3.52
C VAL A 171 -7.20 16.56 -3.10
N ALA A 172 -6.46 16.04 -2.12
CA ALA A 172 -6.68 14.71 -1.57
C ALA A 172 -7.79 14.65 -0.52
N SER A 173 -8.38 15.79 -0.09
CA SER A 173 -9.37 15.83 1.00
C SER A 173 -10.56 14.89 0.76
N HIS A 174 -11.10 14.84 -0.47
CA HIS A 174 -12.17 13.91 -0.81
C HIS A 174 -11.72 12.44 -0.66
N SER A 175 -10.54 12.10 -1.18
CA SER A 175 -9.95 10.75 -1.07
C SER A 175 -9.71 10.35 0.38
N PHE A 176 -9.20 11.27 1.17
CA PHE A 176 -8.93 11.10 2.59
C PHE A 176 -10.21 10.69 3.34
N GLN A 177 -11.27 11.48 3.19
CA GLN A 177 -12.54 11.27 3.89
C GLN A 177 -13.29 10.02 3.42
N ASN A 178 -13.38 9.85 2.10
CA ASN A 178 -14.27 8.85 1.52
C ASN A 178 -13.64 7.47 1.34
N TYR A 179 -12.30 7.37 1.37
CA TYR A 179 -11.59 6.13 1.10
C TYR A 179 -10.54 5.81 2.17
N TRP A 180 -9.64 6.73 2.48
CA TRP A 180 -8.47 6.42 3.30
C TRP A 180 -8.83 6.21 4.78
N VAL A 181 -9.61 7.11 5.38
CA VAL A 181 -10.09 6.99 6.76
C VAL A 181 -10.92 5.72 6.97
N LYS A 182 -11.68 5.30 5.96
CA LYS A 182 -12.49 4.07 6.01
C LYS A 182 -11.65 2.80 6.08
N THR A 183 -10.36 2.84 5.73
CA THR A 183 -9.45 1.69 5.89
C THR A 183 -9.08 1.41 7.35
N LEU A 184 -9.22 2.38 8.26
CA LEU A 184 -8.93 2.19 9.68
C LEU A 184 -10.04 1.42 10.41
N GLY A 185 -9.67 0.73 11.49
CA GLY A 185 -10.65 0.12 12.41
C GLY A 185 -11.33 1.17 13.30
N ARG A 186 -12.46 0.83 13.91
CA ARG A 186 -13.32 1.77 14.69
C ARG A 186 -12.53 2.66 15.65
N LYS A 187 -11.64 2.09 16.47
CA LYS A 187 -10.80 2.82 17.44
C LYS A 187 -9.94 3.91 16.78
N TYR A 188 -9.09 3.53 15.82
CA TYR A 188 -8.20 4.48 15.14
C TYR A 188 -8.94 5.47 14.24
N ARG A 189 -10.05 5.03 13.62
CA ARG A 189 -10.91 5.91 12.82
C ARG A 189 -11.50 7.03 13.68
N LYS A 190 -12.08 6.71 14.85
CA LYS A 190 -12.61 7.71 15.78
C LYS A 190 -11.52 8.68 16.24
N LYS A 191 -10.33 8.16 16.59
CA LYS A 191 -9.18 8.99 16.99
C LYS A 191 -8.72 9.93 15.88
N LEU A 192 -8.66 9.46 14.64
CA LEU A 192 -8.25 10.27 13.49
C LEU A 192 -9.28 11.36 13.15
N LEU A 193 -10.58 11.06 13.23
CA LEU A 193 -11.64 12.03 12.95
C LEU A 193 -11.68 13.17 13.97
N ARG A 194 -11.48 12.87 15.27
CA ARG A 194 -11.33 13.90 16.32
C ARG A 194 -10.13 14.79 16.03
N TYR A 195 -8.97 14.19 15.76
CA TYR A 195 -7.78 14.95 15.42
C TYR A 195 -7.96 15.85 14.19
N ARG A 196 -8.67 15.37 13.17
CA ARG A 196 -9.00 16.20 12.00
C ARG A 196 -9.81 17.44 12.38
N GLN A 197 -10.81 17.30 13.26
CA GLN A 197 -11.62 18.43 13.74
C GLN A 197 -10.75 19.46 14.45
N GLU A 198 -9.81 19.01 15.30
CA GLU A 198 -8.84 19.88 15.99
C GLU A 198 -7.93 20.65 15.01
N LEU A 199 -7.56 20.06 13.88
CA LEU A 199 -6.76 20.75 12.85
C LEU A 199 -7.58 21.85 12.16
N SER A 200 -8.87 21.58 11.88
CA SER A 200 -9.76 22.56 11.24
C SER A 200 -10.13 23.72 12.15
N SER A 201 -10.22 23.50 13.47
CA SER A 201 -10.54 24.55 14.45
C SER A 201 -9.36 25.46 14.78
N LYS A 202 -8.13 25.10 14.40
CA LYS A 202 -6.90 25.88 14.63
C LYS A 202 -6.45 26.68 13.40
N LYS A 203 -7.32 26.86 12.39
CA LYS A 203 -7.08 27.88 11.36
C LYS A 203 -7.18 29.25 12.03
N PHE A 204 -6.04 29.85 12.36
CA PHE A 204 -5.96 31.25 12.76
C PHE A 204 -6.51 32.14 11.63
N PRO A 205 -7.20 33.25 11.96
CA PRO A 205 -7.80 34.13 10.96
C PRO A 205 -6.72 34.66 10.01
N SER A 206 -7.02 34.61 8.71
CA SER A 206 -6.44 35.55 7.74
C SER A 206 -7.02 36.93 8.00
#